data_AF-A0A953PKU0-F1
#
_entry.id   AF-A0A953PKU0-F1
#
_cell.length_a   1.000
_cell.length_b   1.000
_cell.length_c   1.000
_cell.angle_alpha   90.00
_cell.angle_beta   90.00
_cell.angle_gamma   90.00
#
_symmetry.space_group_name_H-M   'P 1'
#
loop_
_entity.id
_entity.type
_entity.pdbx_description
1 polymer ?
#
loop_
_entity_poly.entity_id
_entity_poly.type
_entity_poly.pdbx_seq_one_letter_code
_entity_poly.pdbx_strand_id
1 'polypeptide(L)'
;MRIMMITGRRAFISLALTFVCSLFATLGAQQAGGRGAEAPATPAKPLIPVATNTIAMHPEAYYGERVTMTASVQDVLSKSAFSVAQKAFGDAAKTKANPDVLILAPKLQAPVPPNAYLTVFGEVVKFDPEEVAKKAKDYTLDLPKDVIEKYRGKPALIATAVINESFLDLTWRMPPPAAPDEEALDKLMKKIQPAFGALRGSIDGSNIDVTRQNAAVLKQAFTETEAIWKNRGKTEPMQWAAEARKNAEAIETAASTGKWDAAKTAAGPLGQSCGQCHTAYRERFDDGSYRIKTSK
;
A
#
# COMPACT_ATOMS: atom_id res chain seq x y z
N MET A 1 9.27 28.55 -72.73
CA MET A 1 8.23 28.66 -71.69
C MET A 1 7.03 27.85 -72.17
N ARG A 2 6.77 26.70 -71.51
CA ARG A 2 5.59 25.79 -71.60
C ARG A 2 4.94 25.54 -72.98
N ILE A 3 4.94 24.27 -73.46
CA ILE A 3 3.75 23.46 -73.84
C ILE A 3 4.02 22.38 -74.93
N MET A 4 3.49 21.18 -74.65
CA MET A 4 3.04 20.03 -75.49
C MET A 4 4.00 19.35 -76.49
N MET A 5 4.26 18.05 -76.30
CA MET A 5 3.51 16.85 -76.77
C MET A 5 3.70 16.56 -78.26
N ILE A 6 4.12 15.32 -78.56
CA ILE A 6 3.91 14.55 -79.80
C ILE A 6 4.14 13.07 -79.37
N THR A 7 3.06 12.32 -79.09
CA THR A 7 2.40 11.31 -79.97
C THR A 7 3.27 10.10 -80.34
N GLY A 8 2.75 8.89 -80.13
CA GLY A 8 3.35 7.71 -80.78
C GLY A 8 2.89 6.33 -80.32
N ARG A 9 1.68 5.93 -80.73
CA ARG A 9 1.14 4.55 -80.83
C ARG A 9 2.18 3.44 -81.16
N ARG A 10 2.00 2.25 -80.57
CA ARG A 10 1.89 0.88 -81.18
C ARG A 10 2.13 -0.18 -80.08
N ALA A 11 1.15 -0.99 -79.65
CA ALA A 11 0.44 -2.11 -80.30
C ALA A 11 1.08 -3.50 -80.01
N PHE A 12 0.23 -4.42 -79.51
CA PHE A 12 0.36 -5.89 -79.37
C PHE A 12 1.47 -6.39 -78.40
N ILE A 13 1.25 -7.34 -77.49
CA ILE A 13 0.90 -8.76 -77.67
C ILE A 13 0.56 -9.35 -76.28
N SER A 14 -0.43 -10.25 -76.22
CA SER A 14 -0.85 -11.05 -75.07
C SER A 14 0.24 -11.98 -74.54
N LEU A 15 0.34 -12.15 -73.22
CA LEU A 15 0.56 -13.49 -72.63
C LEU A 15 0.05 -13.54 -71.19
N ALA A 16 -0.85 -14.49 -70.94
CA ALA A 16 -1.36 -14.82 -69.62
C ALA A 16 -0.25 -15.46 -68.77
N LEU A 17 -0.09 -14.99 -67.54
CA LEU A 17 0.61 -15.74 -66.49
C LEU A 17 -0.12 -15.55 -65.16
N THR A 18 -0.78 -16.63 -64.76
CA THR A 18 -1.41 -16.84 -63.46
C THR A 18 -0.35 -16.74 -62.36
N PHE A 19 -0.46 -15.73 -61.48
CA PHE A 19 0.36 -15.65 -60.27
C PHE A 19 -0.55 -15.59 -59.05
N VAL A 20 -0.45 -16.64 -58.24
CA VAL A 20 -1.11 -16.82 -56.95
C VAL A 20 -0.59 -15.75 -55.99
N CYS A 21 -1.46 -14.83 -55.57
CA CYS A 21 -1.16 -13.80 -54.59
C CYS A 21 -1.40 -14.37 -53.18
N SER A 22 -0.36 -14.94 -52.57
CA SER A 22 -0.28 -15.15 -51.13
C SER A 22 0.10 -13.82 -50.46
N LEU A 23 -0.86 -13.09 -49.89
CA LEU A 23 -0.56 -11.98 -48.98
C LEU A 23 -0.38 -12.51 -47.55
N PHE A 24 0.86 -12.46 -47.09
CA PHE A 24 1.21 -12.48 -45.68
C PHE A 24 0.72 -11.18 -45.01
N ALA A 25 -0.25 -11.29 -44.12
CA ALA A 25 -0.56 -10.28 -43.11
C ALA A 25 -0.17 -10.83 -41.74
N THR A 26 1.10 -10.69 -41.37
CA THR A 26 1.52 -10.85 -39.97
C THR A 26 1.28 -9.54 -39.23
N LEU A 27 0.06 -9.39 -38.69
CA LEU A 27 -0.23 -8.40 -37.67
C LEU A 27 0.38 -8.89 -36.34
N GLY A 28 1.13 -8.01 -35.67
CA GLY A 28 1.76 -8.29 -34.39
C GLY A 28 0.74 -8.62 -33.30
N ALA A 29 0.86 -9.81 -32.73
CA ALA A 29 0.35 -10.13 -31.41
C ALA A 29 1.54 -10.05 -30.44
N GLN A 30 1.72 -8.85 -29.89
CA GLN A 30 2.61 -8.63 -28.75
C GLN A 30 2.01 -9.39 -27.57
N GLN A 31 2.77 -10.38 -27.09
CA GLN A 31 2.49 -11.19 -25.91
C GLN A 31 2.34 -10.28 -24.69
N ALA A 32 1.11 -9.88 -24.39
CA ALA A 32 0.76 -9.32 -23.08
C ALA A 32 0.77 -10.49 -22.09
N GLY A 33 1.77 -10.51 -21.21
CA GLY A 33 1.83 -11.42 -20.08
C GLY A 33 0.52 -11.36 -19.29
N GLY A 34 -0.05 -12.53 -19.05
CA GLY A 34 -1.30 -12.72 -18.32
C GLY A 34 -1.21 -12.10 -16.93
N ARG A 35 -1.73 -10.88 -16.80
CA ARG A 35 -2.43 -10.49 -15.58
C ARG A 35 -3.70 -11.32 -15.58
N GLY A 36 -3.79 -12.27 -14.65
CA GLY A 36 -5.07 -12.90 -14.35
C GLY A 36 -6.09 -11.78 -14.16
N ALA A 37 -7.11 -11.76 -15.02
CA ALA A 37 -8.24 -10.88 -14.85
C ALA A 37 -8.90 -11.31 -13.54
N GLU A 38 -8.61 -10.56 -12.47
CA GLU A 38 -9.38 -10.62 -11.24
C GLU A 38 -10.82 -10.31 -11.66
N ALA A 39 -11.72 -11.25 -11.39
CA ALA A 39 -13.13 -11.08 -11.69
C ALA A 39 -13.60 -9.74 -11.10
N PRO A 40 -14.44 -8.96 -11.81
CA PRO A 40 -14.94 -7.70 -11.27
C PRO A 40 -15.55 -7.97 -9.91
N ALA A 41 -14.96 -7.37 -8.87
CA ALA A 41 -15.47 -7.46 -7.51
C ALA A 41 -16.95 -7.07 -7.55
N THR A 42 -17.81 -7.95 -7.02
CA THR A 42 -19.22 -7.63 -6.82
C THR A 42 -19.30 -6.29 -6.08
N PRO A 43 -20.16 -5.33 -6.50
CA PRO A 43 -20.28 -4.07 -5.79
C PRO A 43 -20.52 -4.34 -4.31
N ALA A 44 -19.62 -3.87 -3.45
CA ALA A 44 -19.79 -4.02 -2.02
C ALA A 44 -21.14 -3.42 -1.64
N LYS A 45 -21.98 -4.18 -0.94
CA LYS A 45 -23.26 -3.68 -0.44
C LYS A 45 -23.04 -2.34 0.28
N PRO A 46 -23.88 -1.32 0.04
CA PRO A 46 -23.77 -0.03 0.72
C PRO A 46 -23.75 -0.21 2.24
N LEU A 47 -22.90 0.56 2.92
CA LEU A 47 -22.89 0.60 4.37
C LEU A 47 -24.18 1.25 4.87
N ILE A 48 -24.84 0.61 5.84
CA ILE A 48 -26.07 1.11 6.44
C ILE A 48 -25.72 1.89 7.72
N PRO A 49 -25.92 3.22 7.78
CA PRO A 49 -25.79 3.96 9.03
C PRO A 49 -26.90 3.53 9.98
N VAL A 50 -26.54 3.08 11.18
CA VAL A 50 -27.52 2.55 12.14
C VAL A 50 -27.12 2.88 13.57
N ALA A 51 -28.14 3.06 14.39
CA ALA A 51 -28.04 3.35 15.80
C ALA A 51 -27.93 2.04 16.62
N THR A 52 -27.24 2.05 17.76
CA THR A 52 -27.03 0.84 18.58
C THR A 52 -28.34 0.30 19.14
N ASN A 53 -29.27 1.18 19.51
CA ASN A 53 -30.61 0.83 19.94
C ASN A 53 -31.43 0.16 18.82
N THR A 54 -31.30 0.63 17.57
CA THR A 54 -31.99 0.04 16.43
C THR A 54 -31.52 -1.38 16.16
N ILE A 55 -30.20 -1.62 16.20
CA ILE A 55 -29.65 -2.98 16.12
C ILE A 55 -30.14 -3.84 17.29
N ALA A 56 -30.09 -3.33 18.51
CA ALA A 56 -30.47 -4.09 19.70
C ALA A 56 -31.97 -4.48 19.72
N MET A 57 -32.85 -3.60 19.23
CA MET A 57 -34.30 -3.84 19.21
C MET A 57 -34.75 -4.67 18.01
N HIS A 58 -34.07 -4.54 16.86
CA HIS A 58 -34.44 -5.20 15.61
C HIS A 58 -33.26 -5.91 14.93
N PRO A 59 -32.54 -6.81 15.63
CA PRO A 59 -31.29 -7.37 15.14
C PRO A 59 -31.46 -8.23 13.88
N GLU A 60 -32.61 -8.91 13.75
CA GLU A 60 -32.93 -9.76 12.60
C GLU A 60 -32.93 -9.01 11.26
N ALA A 61 -33.18 -7.69 11.28
CA ALA A 61 -33.17 -6.86 10.07
C ALA A 61 -31.74 -6.52 9.60
N TYR A 62 -30.72 -6.75 10.43
CA TYR A 62 -29.35 -6.34 10.16
C TYR A 62 -28.36 -7.50 10.13
N TYR A 63 -28.73 -8.71 10.53
CA TYR A 63 -27.83 -9.85 10.46
C TYR A 63 -27.31 -10.09 9.03
N GLY A 64 -25.98 -10.16 8.89
CA GLY A 64 -25.28 -10.26 7.61
C GLY A 64 -25.15 -8.94 6.84
N GLU A 65 -25.74 -7.85 7.33
CA GLU A 65 -25.59 -6.53 6.72
C GLU A 65 -24.35 -5.80 7.26
N ARG A 66 -23.75 -5.00 6.38
CA ARG A 66 -22.62 -4.15 6.73
C ARG A 66 -23.12 -2.80 7.18
N VAL A 67 -22.80 -2.43 8.41
CA VAL A 67 -23.31 -1.23 9.05
C VAL A 67 -22.17 -0.28 9.42
N THR A 68 -22.54 0.98 9.63
CA THR A 68 -21.71 1.99 10.29
C THR A 68 -22.47 2.50 11.49
N MET A 69 -21.84 2.52 12.66
CA MET A 69 -22.43 3.07 13.88
C MET A 69 -21.45 4.01 14.55
N THR A 70 -21.94 5.07 15.17
CA THR A 70 -21.14 5.93 16.03
C THR A 70 -21.70 5.90 17.44
N ALA A 71 -20.88 5.51 18.42
CA ALA A 71 -21.30 5.23 19.80
C ALA A 71 -20.16 5.41 20.81
N SER A 72 -20.50 5.56 22.09
CA SER A 72 -19.52 5.61 23.19
C SER A 72 -19.18 4.21 23.69
N VAL A 73 -17.88 3.96 23.90
CA VAL A 73 -17.38 2.75 24.57
C VAL A 73 -17.91 2.71 25.99
N GLN A 74 -18.60 1.62 26.36
CA GLN A 74 -19.06 1.38 27.72
C GLN A 74 -18.02 0.58 28.49
N ASP A 75 -17.70 -0.62 28.01
CA ASP A 75 -16.74 -1.52 28.63
C ASP A 75 -15.69 -1.98 27.61
N VAL A 76 -14.42 -1.94 28.00
CA VAL A 76 -13.35 -2.64 27.29
C VAL A 76 -13.25 -4.04 27.88
N LEU A 77 -13.66 -5.04 27.10
CA LEU A 77 -13.85 -6.41 27.58
C LEU A 77 -12.60 -7.27 27.39
N SER A 78 -11.79 -6.94 26.38
CA SER A 78 -10.54 -7.62 26.06
C SER A 78 -9.64 -6.76 25.17
N LYS A 79 -8.58 -7.35 24.58
CA LYS A 79 -7.71 -6.64 23.63
C LYS A 79 -8.39 -6.39 22.30
N SER A 80 -9.37 -7.22 21.92
CA SER A 80 -10.07 -7.14 20.63
C SER A 80 -11.58 -7.04 20.76
N ALA A 81 -12.14 -6.92 21.96
CA ALA A 81 -13.57 -6.80 22.17
C ALA A 81 -13.93 -5.71 23.18
N PHE A 82 -15.01 -5.00 22.88
CA PHE A 82 -15.54 -3.92 23.70
C PHE A 82 -17.04 -3.76 23.45
N SER A 83 -17.77 -3.19 24.40
CA SER A 83 -19.18 -2.88 24.23
C SER A 83 -19.34 -1.39 23.90
N VAL A 84 -20.29 -1.08 23.04
CA VAL A 84 -20.65 0.31 22.73
C VAL A 84 -22.14 0.52 22.94
N ALA A 85 -22.47 1.71 23.42
CA ALA A 85 -23.84 2.18 23.48
C ALA A 85 -23.86 3.65 23.03
N GLN A 86 -24.83 4.01 22.22
CA GLN A 86 -25.09 5.42 21.97
C GLN A 86 -25.58 6.09 23.23
N LYS A 87 -25.15 7.33 23.45
CA LYS A 87 -25.66 8.14 24.54
C LYS A 87 -27.09 8.55 24.20
N ALA A 88 -28.04 8.31 25.11
CA ALA A 88 -29.39 8.83 24.95
C ALA A 88 -29.34 10.35 25.11
N PHE A 89 -30.03 11.08 24.23
CA PHE A 89 -30.21 12.52 24.33
C PHE A 89 -31.64 12.83 24.80
N GLY A 90 -31.82 13.88 25.60
CA GLY A 90 -33.14 14.30 26.09
C GLY A 90 -33.75 13.36 27.14
N ASP A 91 -35.08 13.25 27.18
CA ASP A 91 -35.80 12.46 28.20
C ASP A 91 -35.54 10.95 28.13
N ALA A 92 -35.01 10.45 27.00
CA ALA A 92 -34.56 9.07 26.87
C ALA A 92 -33.37 8.73 27.80
N ALA A 93 -32.60 9.72 28.24
CA ALA A 93 -31.51 9.53 29.21
C ALA A 93 -32.00 9.20 30.62
N LYS A 94 -33.29 9.45 30.92
CA LYS A 94 -33.86 9.33 32.27
C LYS A 94 -34.50 7.96 32.55
N THR A 95 -34.67 7.09 31.54
CA THR A 95 -35.64 5.98 31.66
C THR A 95 -35.20 4.58 31.26
N LYS A 96 -33.96 4.31 30.85
CA LYS A 96 -33.38 2.95 30.76
C LYS A 96 -31.90 3.02 30.37
N ALA A 97 -31.09 2.08 30.82
CA ALA A 97 -29.76 1.88 30.26
C ALA A 97 -29.92 1.55 28.77
N ASN A 98 -29.21 2.29 27.90
CA ASN A 98 -29.25 1.99 26.47
C ASN A 98 -28.67 0.61 26.23
N PRO A 99 -29.32 -0.22 25.40
CA PRO A 99 -28.80 -1.55 25.11
C PRO A 99 -27.45 -1.41 24.41
N ASP A 100 -26.47 -2.12 24.94
CA ASP A 100 -25.12 -2.18 24.43
C ASP A 100 -25.02 -3.21 23.29
N VAL A 101 -24.16 -2.91 22.32
CA VAL A 101 -23.80 -3.81 21.23
C VAL A 101 -22.36 -4.24 21.44
N LEU A 102 -22.12 -5.55 21.40
CA LEU A 102 -20.79 -6.12 21.48
C LEU A 102 -20.04 -5.88 20.16
N ILE A 103 -18.84 -5.33 20.24
CA ILE A 103 -17.93 -5.16 19.12
C ILE A 103 -16.79 -6.16 19.25
N LEU A 104 -16.55 -6.93 18.19
CA LEU A 104 -15.41 -7.79 18.00
C LEU A 104 -14.54 -7.17 16.91
N ALA A 105 -13.31 -6.78 17.21
CA ALA A 105 -12.38 -6.12 16.30
C ALA A 105 -11.12 -6.98 16.10
N PRO A 106 -11.16 -8.01 15.24
CA PRO A 106 -10.05 -8.94 15.06
C PRO A 106 -8.73 -8.30 14.62
N LYS A 107 -8.81 -7.16 13.93
CA LYS A 107 -7.65 -6.44 13.38
C LYS A 107 -7.25 -5.24 14.22
N LEU A 108 -7.75 -5.11 15.45
CA LEU A 108 -7.43 -3.96 16.30
C LEU A 108 -5.92 -3.92 16.59
N GLN A 109 -5.28 -2.79 16.28
CA GLN A 109 -3.84 -2.57 16.45
C GLN A 109 -3.53 -1.63 17.62
N ALA A 110 -4.48 -0.78 17.99
CA ALA A 110 -4.36 0.19 19.06
C ALA A 110 -5.44 -0.04 20.14
N PRO A 111 -5.14 0.21 21.42
CA PRO A 111 -6.13 0.07 22.49
C PRO A 111 -7.29 1.03 22.29
N VAL A 112 -8.49 0.55 22.60
CA VAL A 112 -9.69 1.39 22.62
C VAL A 112 -9.72 2.20 23.92
N PRO A 113 -9.76 3.55 23.85
CA PRO A 113 -9.86 4.35 25.07
C PRO A 113 -11.25 4.19 25.71
N PRO A 114 -11.34 4.03 27.04
CA PRO A 114 -12.62 3.96 27.72
C PRO A 114 -13.38 5.28 27.58
N ASN A 115 -14.72 5.21 27.48
CA ASN A 115 -15.61 6.36 27.29
C ASN A 115 -15.40 7.18 26.01
N ALA A 116 -14.53 6.77 25.09
CA ALA A 116 -14.34 7.46 23.83
C ALA A 116 -15.54 7.26 22.89
N TYR A 117 -15.81 8.26 22.05
CA TYR A 117 -16.77 8.14 20.96
C TYR A 117 -16.07 7.56 19.72
N LEU A 118 -16.58 6.43 19.21
CA LEU A 118 -16.00 5.72 18.08
C LEU A 118 -17.00 5.58 16.95
N THR A 119 -16.52 5.63 15.72
CA THR A 119 -17.26 5.18 14.54
C THR A 119 -16.78 3.78 14.16
N VAL A 120 -17.66 2.80 14.24
CA VAL A 120 -17.36 1.40 13.97
C VAL A 120 -18.04 0.96 12.68
N PHE A 121 -17.26 0.31 11.82
CA PHE A 121 -17.73 -0.30 10.58
C PHE A 121 -17.62 -1.81 10.72
N GLY A 122 -18.65 -2.55 10.34
CA GLY A 122 -18.58 -4.01 10.45
C GLY A 122 -19.83 -4.71 9.97
N GLU A 123 -19.83 -6.02 10.10
CA GLU A 123 -20.99 -6.87 9.80
C GLU A 123 -21.72 -7.22 11.11
N VAL A 124 -23.04 -7.08 11.14
CA VAL A 124 -23.84 -7.50 12.29
C VAL A 124 -24.04 -9.00 12.23
N VAL A 125 -23.79 -9.68 13.35
CA VAL A 125 -23.91 -11.13 13.50
C VAL A 125 -24.68 -11.45 14.76
N LYS A 126 -25.29 -12.64 14.79
CA LYS A 126 -25.81 -13.17 16.04
C LYS A 126 -24.61 -13.69 16.82
N PHE A 127 -24.42 -13.18 18.03
CA PHE A 127 -23.24 -13.57 18.80
C PHE A 127 -23.37 -15.02 19.27
N ASP A 128 -22.56 -15.86 18.65
CA ASP A 128 -22.26 -17.21 19.09
C ASP A 128 -20.78 -17.50 18.79
N PRO A 129 -20.01 -18.09 19.72
CA PRO A 129 -18.59 -18.37 19.48
C PRO A 129 -18.31 -19.19 18.22
N GLU A 130 -19.19 -20.13 17.84
CA GLU A 130 -19.01 -20.92 16.63
C GLU A 130 -19.31 -20.12 15.36
N GLU A 131 -20.31 -19.24 15.40
CA GLU A 131 -20.62 -18.34 14.28
C GLU A 131 -19.49 -17.32 14.06
N VAL A 132 -18.96 -16.76 15.15
CA VAL A 132 -17.81 -15.86 15.13
C VAL A 132 -16.59 -16.57 14.54
N ALA A 133 -16.28 -17.80 14.96
CA ALA A 133 -15.16 -18.57 14.40
C ALA A 133 -15.33 -18.87 12.89
N LYS A 134 -16.57 -19.08 12.41
CA LYS A 134 -16.86 -19.29 10.98
C LYS A 134 -16.64 -18.02 10.15
N LYS A 135 -17.06 -16.86 10.67
CA LYS A 135 -16.99 -15.56 9.97
C LYS A 135 -15.63 -14.88 10.09
N ALA A 136 -14.94 -15.06 11.22
CA ALA A 136 -13.63 -14.49 11.51
C ALA A 136 -12.61 -15.62 11.71
N LYS A 137 -12.20 -16.26 10.61
CA LYS A 137 -11.39 -17.49 10.62
C LYS A 137 -10.05 -17.37 11.35
N ASP A 138 -9.44 -16.19 11.34
CA ASP A 138 -8.14 -15.91 11.98
C ASP A 138 -8.30 -15.23 13.36
N TYR A 139 -9.53 -15.15 13.88
CA TYR A 139 -9.82 -14.49 15.13
C TYR A 139 -9.96 -15.51 16.27
N THR A 140 -9.14 -15.34 17.31
CA THR A 140 -9.34 -16.05 18.57
C THR A 140 -10.18 -15.19 19.49
N LEU A 141 -11.36 -15.68 19.86
CA LEU A 141 -12.26 -14.97 20.77
C LEU A 141 -11.62 -14.86 22.16
N ASP A 142 -11.25 -13.64 22.55
CA ASP A 142 -10.52 -13.34 23.78
C ASP A 142 -11.44 -12.79 24.90
N LEU A 143 -12.66 -13.33 25.01
CA LEU A 143 -13.64 -12.88 26.00
C LEU A 143 -13.70 -13.79 27.25
N PRO A 144 -13.91 -13.21 28.44
CA PRO A 144 -14.27 -13.97 29.65
C PRO A 144 -15.56 -14.77 29.47
N LYS A 145 -15.69 -15.91 30.18
CA LYS A 145 -16.85 -16.81 30.05
C LYS A 145 -18.18 -16.16 30.42
N ASP A 146 -18.18 -15.35 31.47
CA ASP A 146 -19.35 -14.58 31.92
C ASP A 146 -19.82 -13.57 30.86
N VAL A 147 -18.88 -12.95 30.15
CA VAL A 147 -19.18 -12.03 29.04
C VAL A 147 -19.75 -12.78 27.84
N ILE A 148 -19.22 -13.96 27.52
CA ILE A 148 -19.75 -14.80 26.44
C ILE A 148 -21.21 -15.16 26.71
N GLU A 149 -21.54 -15.59 27.93
CA GLU A 149 -22.93 -15.91 28.29
C GLU A 149 -23.83 -14.67 28.33
N LYS A 150 -23.31 -13.50 28.75
CA LYS A 150 -24.06 -12.23 28.72
C LYS A 150 -24.53 -11.85 27.31
N TYR A 151 -23.69 -12.08 26.29
CA TYR A 151 -23.96 -11.67 24.92
C TYR A 151 -24.47 -12.78 24.01
N ARG A 152 -24.48 -14.05 24.44
CA ARG A 152 -24.95 -15.17 23.62
C ARG A 152 -26.34 -14.92 23.06
N GLY A 153 -26.48 -15.04 21.74
CA GLY A 153 -27.72 -14.82 21.00
C GLY A 153 -28.12 -13.36 20.79
N LYS A 154 -27.39 -12.39 21.35
CA LYS A 154 -27.57 -10.95 21.10
C LYS A 154 -26.83 -10.51 19.84
N PRO A 155 -27.18 -9.36 19.24
CA PRO A 155 -26.40 -8.81 18.15
C PRO A 155 -24.99 -8.42 18.60
N ALA A 156 -24.00 -8.81 17.81
CA ALA A 156 -22.64 -8.31 17.87
C ALA A 156 -22.21 -7.79 16.50
N LEU A 157 -21.15 -7.00 16.47
CA LEU A 157 -20.55 -6.51 15.25
C LEU A 157 -19.14 -7.08 15.09
N ILE A 158 -18.87 -7.72 13.96
CA ILE A 158 -17.50 -8.03 13.55
C ILE A 158 -16.96 -6.81 12.81
N ALA A 159 -16.15 -6.01 13.52
CA ALA A 159 -15.62 -4.76 13.03
C ALA A 159 -14.51 -4.98 11.99
N THR A 160 -14.63 -4.24 10.89
CA THR A 160 -13.59 -4.11 9.86
C THR A 160 -12.79 -2.82 9.99
N ALA A 161 -13.34 -1.80 10.65
CA ALA A 161 -12.66 -0.54 10.96
C ALA A 161 -13.24 0.07 12.25
N VAL A 162 -12.39 0.73 13.02
CA VAL A 162 -12.76 1.38 14.29
C VAL A 162 -12.10 2.75 14.32
N ILE A 163 -12.85 3.80 14.02
CA ILE A 163 -12.33 5.17 13.90
C ILE A 163 -12.60 5.95 15.18
N ASN A 164 -11.57 6.57 15.74
CA ASN A 164 -11.70 7.43 16.92
C ASN A 164 -12.01 8.91 16.55
N GLU A 165 -12.16 9.76 17.57
CA GLU A 165 -12.45 11.19 17.40
C GLU A 165 -11.35 11.99 16.67
N SER A 166 -10.12 11.46 16.64
CA SER A 166 -9.01 12.02 15.87
C SER A 166 -8.98 11.52 14.41
N PHE A 167 -10.04 10.85 13.95
CA PHE A 167 -10.14 10.21 12.64
C PHE A 167 -9.08 9.14 12.38
N LEU A 168 -8.50 8.58 13.45
CA LEU A 168 -7.56 7.48 13.36
C LEU A 168 -8.32 6.15 13.38
N ASP A 169 -8.08 5.31 12.37
CA ASP A 169 -8.54 3.92 12.38
C ASP A 169 -7.63 3.08 13.29
N LEU A 170 -8.17 2.66 14.43
CA LEU A 170 -7.49 1.83 15.43
C LEU A 170 -7.21 0.40 14.93
N THR A 171 -7.77 0.01 13.79
CA THR A 171 -7.46 -1.26 13.12
C THR A 171 -6.27 -1.17 12.17
N TRP A 172 -5.79 0.04 11.90
CA TRP A 172 -4.62 0.24 11.04
C TRP A 172 -3.34 0.01 11.81
N ARG A 173 -2.41 -0.71 11.17
CA ARG A 173 -1.04 -0.83 11.64
C ARG A 173 -0.38 0.52 11.41
N MET A 174 -0.38 1.36 12.43
CA MET A 174 0.29 2.64 12.43
C MET A 174 1.79 2.48 12.71
N PRO A 175 2.65 3.28 12.08
CA PRO A 175 4.06 3.27 12.39
C PRO A 175 4.27 3.76 13.83
N PRO A 176 5.26 3.22 14.56
CA PRO A 176 5.74 3.89 15.76
C PRO A 176 6.28 5.29 15.41
N PRO A 177 6.39 6.19 16.41
CA PRO A 177 7.14 7.43 16.26
C PRO A 177 8.53 7.14 15.68
N ALA A 178 8.92 7.88 14.65
CA ALA A 178 10.19 7.67 13.99
C ALA A 178 11.34 7.96 14.97
N ALA A 179 12.33 7.06 15.03
CA ALA A 179 13.55 7.38 15.75
C ALA A 179 14.35 8.47 14.98
N PRO A 180 15.16 9.30 15.65
CA PRO A 180 15.86 10.42 15.00
C PRO A 180 16.73 10.02 13.79
N ASP A 181 17.30 8.82 13.84
CA ASP A 181 18.11 8.25 12.77
C ASP A 181 17.27 7.68 11.62
N GLU A 182 16.03 7.25 11.86
CA GLU A 182 15.07 6.93 10.77
C GLU A 182 14.63 8.20 10.04
N GLU A 183 14.41 9.30 10.75
CA GLU A 183 14.12 10.59 10.12
C GLU A 183 15.32 11.08 9.29
N ALA A 184 16.55 10.89 9.79
CA ALA A 184 17.76 11.18 9.05
C ALA A 184 17.86 10.31 7.79
N LEU A 185 17.56 9.00 7.90
CA LEU A 185 17.57 8.09 6.76
C LEU A 185 16.50 8.46 5.71
N ASP A 186 15.29 8.82 6.13
CA ASP A 186 14.22 9.27 5.21
C ASP A 186 14.64 10.53 4.45
N LYS A 187 15.23 11.51 5.15
CA LYS A 187 15.79 12.72 4.51
C LYS A 187 16.86 12.37 3.48
N LEU A 188 17.71 11.38 3.75
CA LEU A 188 18.71 10.90 2.79
C LEU A 188 18.07 10.23 1.59
N MET A 189 17.08 9.36 1.79
CA MET A 189 16.39 8.68 0.68
C MET A 189 15.67 9.66 -0.24
N LYS A 190 15.08 10.71 0.32
CA LYS A 190 14.46 11.82 -0.45
C LYS A 190 15.47 12.65 -1.25
N LYS A 191 16.75 12.67 -0.86
CA LYS A 191 17.84 13.27 -1.65
C LYS A 191 18.38 12.30 -2.70
N ILE A 192 18.55 11.03 -2.33
CA ILE A 192 19.11 9.98 -3.19
C ILE A 192 18.23 9.74 -4.43
N GLN A 193 16.90 9.64 -4.25
CA GLN A 193 16.00 9.32 -5.36
C GLN A 193 16.09 10.31 -6.54
N PRO A 194 15.91 11.64 -6.35
CA PRO A 194 16.01 12.57 -7.46
C PRO A 194 17.44 12.67 -8.01
N ALA A 195 18.47 12.60 -7.15
CA ALA A 195 19.86 12.62 -7.61
C ALA A 195 20.20 11.42 -8.50
N PHE A 196 19.72 10.23 -8.15
CA PHE A 196 19.90 9.04 -8.98
C PHE A 196 19.12 9.13 -10.30
N GLY A 197 17.88 9.66 -10.28
CA GLY A 197 17.12 9.92 -11.50
C GLY A 197 17.85 10.88 -12.44
N ALA A 198 18.36 12.00 -11.91
CA ALA A 198 19.13 12.98 -12.67
C ALA A 198 20.47 12.41 -13.17
N LEU A 199 21.15 11.60 -12.36
CA LEU A 199 22.38 10.90 -12.76
C LEU A 199 22.14 9.97 -13.96
N ARG A 200 21.04 9.19 -13.95
CA ARG A 200 20.71 8.33 -15.10
C ARG A 200 20.43 9.14 -16.36
N GLY A 201 19.63 10.20 -16.23
CA GLY A 201 19.34 11.10 -17.35
C GLY A 201 20.60 11.79 -17.90
N SER A 202 21.54 12.17 -17.03
CA SER A 202 22.78 12.80 -17.46
C SER A 202 23.77 11.83 -18.10
N ILE A 203 23.77 10.55 -17.70
CA ILE A 203 24.54 9.50 -18.39
C ILE A 203 23.99 9.29 -19.81
N ASP A 204 22.67 9.19 -19.97
CA ASP A 204 22.06 9.00 -21.29
C ASP A 204 22.27 10.22 -22.20
N GLY A 205 22.30 11.43 -21.62
CA GLY A 205 22.61 12.68 -22.31
C GLY A 205 24.10 13.02 -22.41
N SER A 206 25.01 12.15 -21.94
CA SER A 206 26.46 12.38 -21.89
C SER A 206 26.85 13.73 -21.27
N ASN A 207 26.12 14.18 -20.24
CA ASN A 207 26.32 15.46 -19.58
C ASN A 207 27.19 15.28 -18.32
N ILE A 208 28.46 15.67 -18.42
CA ILE A 208 29.43 15.48 -17.33
C ILE A 208 29.15 16.36 -16.11
N ASP A 209 28.67 17.59 -16.28
CA ASP A 209 28.47 18.50 -15.16
C ASP A 209 27.32 18.05 -14.27
N VAL A 210 26.20 17.64 -14.89
CA VAL A 210 25.06 17.06 -14.16
C VAL A 210 25.43 15.70 -13.57
N THR A 211 26.23 14.89 -14.28
CA THR A 211 26.73 13.61 -13.76
C THR A 211 27.58 13.81 -12.51
N ARG A 212 28.55 14.72 -12.55
CA ARG A 212 29.44 15.04 -11.42
C ARG A 212 28.65 15.57 -10.22
N GLN A 213 27.73 16.51 -10.46
CA GLN A 213 26.90 17.08 -9.42
C GLN A 213 26.08 16.01 -8.68
N ASN A 214 25.39 15.14 -9.42
CA ASN A 214 24.53 14.13 -8.81
C ASN A 214 25.33 12.96 -8.21
N ALA A 215 26.46 12.58 -8.81
CA ALA A 215 27.37 11.60 -8.22
C ALA A 215 27.92 12.11 -6.87
N ALA A 216 28.27 13.38 -6.75
CA ALA A 216 28.70 13.97 -5.48
C ALA A 216 27.60 13.89 -4.40
N VAL A 217 26.36 14.26 -4.76
CA VAL A 217 25.20 14.14 -3.84
C VAL A 217 25.00 12.70 -3.38
N LEU A 218 25.06 11.73 -4.30
CA LEU A 218 24.87 10.32 -3.99
C LEU A 218 26.00 9.78 -3.10
N LYS A 219 27.27 10.09 -3.40
CA LYS A 219 28.41 9.66 -2.59
C LYS A 219 28.30 10.19 -1.16
N GLN A 220 27.94 11.45 -0.98
CA GLN A 220 27.73 12.03 0.34
C GLN A 220 26.57 11.34 1.06
N ALA A 221 25.41 11.22 0.41
CA ALA A 221 24.22 10.64 1.03
C ALA A 221 24.40 9.16 1.41
N PHE A 222 25.14 8.38 0.60
CA PHE A 222 25.48 7.01 0.95
C PHE A 222 26.51 6.92 2.08
N THR A 223 27.45 7.87 2.19
CA THR A 223 28.35 7.96 3.35
C THR A 223 27.56 8.19 4.65
N GLU A 224 26.58 9.09 4.63
CA GLU A 224 25.71 9.34 5.79
C GLU A 224 24.82 8.11 6.09
N THR A 225 24.36 7.42 5.05
CA THR A 225 23.59 6.16 5.18
C THR A 225 24.44 5.04 5.81
N GLU A 226 25.70 4.90 5.40
CA GLU A 226 26.66 3.97 6.02
C GLU A 226 26.80 4.24 7.52
N ALA A 227 26.93 5.50 7.92
CA ALA A 227 27.07 5.89 9.32
C ALA A 227 25.83 5.54 10.15
N ILE A 228 24.61 5.76 9.62
CA ILE A 228 23.36 5.38 10.30
C ILE A 228 23.32 3.87 10.53
N TRP A 229 23.60 3.06 9.51
CA TRP A 229 23.55 1.61 9.65
C TRP A 229 24.65 1.05 10.53
N LYS A 230 25.84 1.67 10.50
CA LYS A 230 26.93 1.36 11.43
C LYS A 230 26.52 1.62 12.88
N ASN A 231 25.89 2.76 13.16
CA ASN A 231 25.42 3.11 14.50
C ASN A 231 24.30 2.18 14.97
N ARG A 232 23.49 1.65 14.05
CA ARG A 232 22.49 0.61 14.32
C ARG A 232 23.08 -0.81 14.47
N GLY A 233 24.39 -0.98 14.28
CA GLY A 233 25.06 -2.28 14.32
C GLY A 233 24.62 -3.24 13.20
N LYS A 234 24.15 -2.73 12.06
CA LYS A 234 23.70 -3.55 10.91
C LYS A 234 24.72 -3.49 9.79
N THR A 235 25.55 -4.53 9.70
CA THR A 235 26.66 -4.63 8.76
C THR A 235 26.23 -4.71 7.29
N GLU A 236 25.21 -5.50 6.98
CA GLU A 236 24.77 -5.72 5.60
C GLU A 236 24.25 -4.45 4.89
N PRO A 237 23.32 -3.64 5.46
CA PRO A 237 22.86 -2.43 4.80
C PRO A 237 23.93 -1.33 4.80
N MET A 238 24.85 -1.35 5.77
CA MET A 238 26.07 -0.54 5.72
C MET A 238 26.94 -0.93 4.51
N GLN A 239 27.16 -2.22 4.27
CA GLN A 239 27.91 -2.71 3.10
C GLN A 239 27.22 -2.34 1.78
N TRP A 240 25.91 -2.48 1.69
CA TRP A 240 25.16 -2.06 0.49
C TRP A 240 25.23 -0.56 0.23
N ALA A 241 25.20 0.26 1.28
CA ALA A 241 25.40 1.71 1.14
C ALA A 241 26.83 2.04 0.67
N ALA A 242 27.84 1.35 1.21
CA ALA A 242 29.23 1.50 0.77
C ALA A 242 29.43 1.08 -0.70
N GLU A 243 28.78 0.00 -1.13
CA GLU A 243 28.81 -0.44 -2.52
C GLU A 243 28.09 0.53 -3.45
N ALA A 244 26.95 1.08 -3.03
CA ALA A 244 26.25 2.13 -3.77
C ALA A 244 27.11 3.40 -3.94
N ARG A 245 27.83 3.81 -2.88
CA ARG A 245 28.80 4.93 -2.96
C ARG A 245 29.90 4.65 -3.98
N LYS A 246 30.51 3.45 -3.95
CA LYS A 246 31.55 3.06 -4.92
C LYS A 246 31.03 3.06 -6.35
N ASN A 247 29.80 2.60 -6.58
CA ASN A 247 29.18 2.65 -7.90
C ASN A 247 28.97 4.10 -8.37
N ALA A 248 28.54 5.00 -7.50
CA ALA A 248 28.43 6.43 -7.85
C ALA A 248 29.80 7.05 -8.22
N GLU A 249 30.87 6.68 -7.52
CA GLU A 249 32.25 7.10 -7.84
C GLU A 249 32.76 6.52 -9.16
N ALA A 250 32.45 5.24 -9.44
CA ALA A 250 32.81 4.60 -10.69
C ALA A 250 32.11 5.25 -11.90
N ILE A 251 30.84 5.62 -11.75
CA ILE A 251 30.07 6.35 -12.76
C ILE A 251 30.73 7.69 -13.06
N GLU A 252 31.04 8.49 -12.04
CA GLU A 252 31.69 9.78 -12.20
C GLU A 252 33.06 9.65 -12.88
N THR A 253 33.86 8.68 -12.46
CA THR A 253 35.18 8.43 -13.05
C THR A 253 35.07 8.05 -14.53
N ALA A 254 34.16 7.13 -14.88
CA ALA A 254 33.91 6.74 -16.25
C ALA A 254 33.43 7.93 -17.11
N ALA A 255 32.47 8.70 -16.61
CA ALA A 255 31.96 9.89 -17.29
C ALA A 255 33.05 10.95 -17.50
N SER A 256 33.92 11.18 -16.51
CA SER A 256 35.01 12.16 -16.59
C SER A 256 36.05 11.85 -17.67
N THR A 257 36.12 10.59 -18.11
CA THR A 257 36.99 10.12 -19.20
C THR A 257 36.23 9.87 -20.50
N GLY A 258 34.97 10.32 -20.60
CA GLY A 258 34.12 10.16 -21.78
C GLY A 258 33.62 8.71 -22.02
N LYS A 259 33.82 7.81 -21.05
CA LYS A 259 33.44 6.38 -21.15
C LYS A 259 31.98 6.17 -20.75
N TRP A 260 31.05 6.73 -21.51
CA TRP A 260 29.63 6.73 -21.19
C TRP A 260 28.98 5.34 -21.12
N ASP A 261 29.42 4.38 -21.95
CA ASP A 261 28.94 2.99 -21.86
C ASP A 261 29.34 2.32 -20.54
N ALA A 262 30.53 2.61 -20.04
CA ALA A 262 30.98 2.14 -18.73
C ALA A 262 30.18 2.81 -17.60
N ALA A 263 29.91 4.11 -17.71
CA ALA A 263 29.04 4.83 -16.76
C ALA A 263 27.61 4.23 -16.74
N LYS A 264 27.05 3.90 -17.91
CA LYS A 264 25.74 3.26 -18.04
C LYS A 264 25.71 1.87 -17.43
N THR A 265 26.78 1.10 -17.64
CA THR A 265 26.94 -0.24 -17.03
C THR A 265 26.97 -0.15 -15.50
N ALA A 266 27.69 0.81 -14.92
CA ALA A 266 27.78 1.02 -13.48
C ALA A 266 26.48 1.55 -12.84
N ALA A 267 25.60 2.22 -13.60
CA ALA A 267 24.30 2.69 -13.10
C ALA A 267 23.31 1.54 -12.80
N GLY A 268 23.48 0.36 -13.39
CA GLY A 268 22.66 -0.82 -13.12
C GLY A 268 22.81 -1.32 -11.68
N PRO A 269 24.02 -1.73 -11.25
CA PRO A 269 24.30 -2.16 -9.88
C PRO A 269 23.88 -1.14 -8.82
N LEU A 270 24.11 0.16 -9.07
CA LEU A 270 23.65 1.22 -8.15
C LEU A 270 22.13 1.17 -7.92
N GLY A 271 21.34 0.97 -8.97
CA GLY A 271 19.89 0.82 -8.85
C GLY A 271 19.47 -0.46 -8.13
N GLN A 272 20.25 -1.54 -8.28
CA GLN A 272 19.99 -2.81 -7.60
C GLN A 272 20.16 -2.69 -6.08
N SER A 273 21.15 -1.92 -5.60
CA SER A 273 21.35 -1.66 -4.17
C SER A 273 20.12 -1.05 -3.50
N CYS A 274 19.37 -0.19 -4.22
CA CYS A 274 18.11 0.37 -3.75
C CYS A 274 17.07 -0.74 -3.46
N GLY A 275 16.90 -1.67 -4.40
CA GLY A 275 15.95 -2.77 -4.27
C GLY A 275 16.32 -3.75 -3.15
N GLN A 276 17.60 -4.11 -3.05
CA GLN A 276 18.13 -5.00 -2.02
C GLN A 276 17.88 -4.42 -0.62
N CYS A 277 18.27 -3.17 -0.39
CA CYS A 277 18.10 -2.51 0.90
C CYS A 277 16.63 -2.32 1.25
N HIS A 278 15.81 -1.81 0.34
CA HIS A 278 14.39 -1.58 0.61
C HIS A 278 13.63 -2.88 0.87
N THR A 279 13.87 -3.94 0.10
CA THR A 279 13.19 -5.22 0.30
C THR A 279 13.54 -5.82 1.67
N ALA A 280 14.81 -5.71 2.05
CA ALA A 280 15.31 -6.27 3.29
C ALA A 280 14.92 -5.47 4.53
N TYR A 281 15.03 -4.14 4.49
CA TYR A 281 15.03 -3.29 5.69
C TYR A 281 13.91 -2.26 5.74
N ARG A 282 13.08 -2.12 4.70
CA ARG A 282 11.96 -1.18 4.70
C ARG A 282 10.64 -1.93 4.85
N GLU A 283 9.80 -1.49 5.77
CA GLU A 283 8.40 -1.94 5.85
C GLU A 283 7.46 -0.78 5.62
N ARG A 284 6.27 -1.10 5.08
CA ARG A 284 5.20 -0.15 4.79
C ARG A 284 4.10 -0.30 5.84
N PHE A 285 3.57 0.82 6.31
CA PHE A 285 2.42 0.87 7.21
C PHE A 285 1.15 1.27 6.45
N ASP A 286 -0.01 1.09 7.09
CA ASP A 286 -1.31 1.29 6.44
C ASP A 286 -1.57 2.75 6.08
N ASP A 287 -0.94 3.69 6.80
CA ASP A 287 -0.91 5.12 6.47
C ASP A 287 -0.04 5.45 5.23
N GLY A 288 0.58 4.44 4.62
CA GLY A 288 1.47 4.58 3.47
C GLY A 288 2.90 5.01 3.82
N SER A 289 3.19 5.27 5.09
CA SER A 289 4.54 5.59 5.55
C SER A 289 5.45 4.36 5.53
N TYR A 290 6.75 4.61 5.60
CA TYR A 290 7.76 3.56 5.71
C TYR A 290 8.58 3.73 7.00
N ARG A 291 8.99 2.61 7.60
CA ARG A 291 10.00 2.58 8.68
C ARG A 291 11.07 1.54 8.38
N ILE A 292 12.13 1.60 9.18
CA ILE A 292 13.10 0.52 9.22
C ILE A 292 12.45 -0.67 9.93
N LYS A 293 12.58 -1.86 9.35
CA LYS A 293 12.10 -3.08 10.00
C LYS A 293 12.76 -3.25 11.36
N THR A 294 11.95 -3.43 12.39
CA THR A 294 12.41 -3.64 13.77
C THR A 294 13.05 -5.01 13.96
N SER A 295 12.68 -6.00 13.15
CA SER A 295 13.28 -7.34 13.13
C SER A 295 14.03 -7.60 11.81
N LYS A 296 15.35 -7.70 11.90
CA LYS A 296 16.19 -8.44 10.96
C LYS A 296 17.41 -9.01 11.67
#